data_AF-E4NCE4-F1
#
_entry.id   AF-E4NCE4-F1
#
_cell.length_a   1.000
_cell.length_b   1.000
_cell.length_c   1.000
_cell.angle_alpha   90.00
_cell.angle_beta   90.00
_cell.angle_gamma   90.00
#
_symmetry.space_group_name_H-M   'P 1'
#
loop_
_entity.id
_entity.type
_entity.pdbx_description
1 polymer ?
#
loop_
_entity_poly.entity_id
_entity_poly.type
_entity_poly.pdbx_seq_one_letter_code
_entity_poly.pdbx_strand_id
1 'polypeptide(L)'
;MLTPEDGPPDGSPAERAARIGGALHRLTGREPVVEQVGGGAFRVTARVTGLPDEAVAAAVLGVLRTGDRFGHSRTGRWERLWAEVGA
;
A
#
# COMPACT_ATOMS: atom_id res chain seq x y z
N MET A 1 35.51 7.58 -6.36
CA MET A 1 34.69 8.27 -5.35
C MET A 1 33.38 8.63 -6.05
N LEU A 2 32.41 7.72 -6.00
CA LEU A 2 31.08 7.93 -6.57
C LEU A 2 30.17 8.25 -5.40
N THR A 3 29.49 9.39 -5.44
CA THR A 3 28.51 9.80 -4.44
C THR A 3 27.46 8.71 -4.29
N PRO A 4 27.12 8.29 -3.04
CA PRO A 4 25.95 7.45 -2.85
C PRO A 4 24.76 8.27 -3.34
N GLU A 5 23.99 7.67 -4.23
CA GLU A 5 22.69 8.17 -4.62
C GLU A 5 21.92 8.27 -3.30
N ASP A 6 21.63 9.51 -2.89
CA ASP A 6 20.75 9.81 -1.77
C ASP A 6 19.36 9.35 -2.19
N GLY A 7 19.15 8.03 -2.09
CA GLY A 7 17.83 7.43 -2.25
C GLY A 7 16.91 8.11 -1.25
N PRO A 8 15.62 8.29 -1.60
CA PRO A 8 14.68 8.98 -0.73
C PRO A 8 14.77 8.43 0.70
N PRO A 9 14.55 9.26 1.74
CA PRO A 9 14.71 8.86 3.14
C PRO A 9 13.84 7.66 3.55
N ASP A 10 12.86 7.34 2.71
CA ASP A 10 12.10 6.11 2.68
C ASP A 10 12.63 5.25 1.53
N GLY A 11 13.15 4.06 1.82
CA GLY A 11 13.86 3.17 0.88
C GLY A 11 13.22 2.90 -0.49
N SER A 12 13.80 2.00 -1.28
CA SER A 12 13.37 1.75 -2.66
C SER A 12 11.84 1.54 -2.79
N PRO A 13 11.23 1.87 -3.95
CA PRO A 13 9.79 1.66 -4.15
C PRO A 13 9.32 0.24 -3.79
N ALA A 14 10.18 -0.77 -4.03
CA ALA A 14 9.94 -2.15 -3.64
C ALA A 14 9.89 -2.34 -2.11
N GLU A 15 10.82 -1.75 -1.36
CA GLU A 15 10.83 -1.80 0.11
C GLU A 15 9.64 -1.06 0.71
N ARG A 16 9.27 0.10 0.14
CA ARG A 16 8.06 0.84 0.52
C ARG A 16 6.81 0.00 0.26
N ALA A 17 6.69 -0.62 -0.91
CA ALA A 17 5.58 -1.50 -1.25
C ALA A 17 5.47 -2.70 -0.28
N ALA A 18 6.60 -3.34 0.05
CA ALA A 18 6.65 -4.44 1.00
C ALA A 18 6.20 -4.00 2.41
N ARG A 19 6.63 -2.82 2.87
CA ARG A 19 6.20 -2.25 4.16
C ARG A 19 4.69 -1.99 4.21
N ILE A 20 4.14 -1.38 3.15
CA ILE A 20 2.70 -1.14 3.03
C ILE A 20 1.95 -2.47 3.02
N GLY A 21 2.41 -3.46 2.24
CA GLY A 21 1.84 -4.81 2.20
C GLY A 21 1.80 -5.47 3.57
N GLY A 22 2.93 -5.51 4.29
CA GLY A 22 2.99 -6.09 5.63
C GLY A 22 2.11 -5.37 6.66
N ALA A 23 1.91 -4.06 6.54
CA ALA A 23 1.00 -3.31 7.41
C ALA A 23 -0.48 -3.61 7.10
N LEU A 24 -0.86 -3.63 5.82
CA LEU A 24 -2.22 -3.98 5.40
C LEU A 24 -2.56 -5.43 5.76
N HIS A 25 -1.62 -6.36 5.63
CA HIS A 25 -1.80 -7.75 6.06
C HIS A 25 -2.17 -7.83 7.54
N ARG A 26 -1.39 -7.16 8.40
CA ARG A 26 -1.64 -7.16 9.86
C ARG A 26 -2.98 -6.54 10.24
N LEU A 27 -3.41 -5.48 9.54
CA LEU A 27 -4.66 -4.78 9.84
C LEU A 27 -5.90 -5.50 9.30
N THR A 28 -5.79 -6.15 8.15
CA THR A 28 -6.95 -6.74 7.46
C THR A 28 -7.03 -8.26 7.59
N GLY A 29 -5.97 -8.91 8.08
CA GLY A 29 -5.84 -10.36 8.16
C GLY A 29 -5.76 -11.05 6.79
N ARG A 30 -5.56 -10.29 5.71
CA ARG A 30 -5.53 -10.80 4.34
C ARG A 30 -4.27 -10.38 3.63
N GLU A 31 -3.72 -11.32 2.86
CA GLU A 31 -2.53 -11.05 2.06
C GLU A 31 -2.84 -10.03 0.95
N PRO A 32 -2.15 -8.88 0.93
CA PRO A 32 -2.24 -7.93 -0.16
C PRO A 32 -1.51 -8.46 -1.39
N VAL A 33 -2.01 -8.10 -2.57
CA VAL A 33 -1.30 -8.33 -3.82
C VAL A 33 -0.35 -7.16 -4.05
N VAL A 34 0.93 -7.46 -4.27
CA VAL A 34 1.95 -6.47 -4.65
C VAL A 34 2.35 -6.75 -6.09
N GLU A 35 2.18 -5.75 -6.95
CA GLU A 35 2.49 -5.84 -8.38
C GLU A 35 3.31 -4.63 -8.83
N GLN A 36 4.25 -4.86 -9.74
CA GLN A 36 4.96 -3.76 -10.39
C GLN A 36 4.07 -3.18 -11.49
N VAL A 37 3.96 -1.85 -11.53
CA VAL A 37 3.24 -1.12 -12.58
C VAL A 37 4.23 -0.33 -13.44
N GLY A 38 3.75 0.28 -14.52
CA GLY A 38 4.59 1.00 -15.47
C GLY A 38 5.45 2.09 -14.79
N GLY A 39 6.66 2.29 -15.30
CA GLY A 39 7.57 3.33 -14.79
C GLY A 39 8.37 2.93 -13.53
N GLY A 40 8.37 1.66 -13.13
CA GLY A 40 9.11 1.19 -11.95
C GLY A 40 8.35 1.40 -10.63
N ALA A 41 7.12 1.91 -10.70
CA ALA A 41 6.21 2.01 -9.57
C ALA A 41 5.67 0.63 -9.17
N PHE A 42 5.16 0.53 -7.94
CA PHE A 42 4.50 -0.65 -7.40
C PHE A 42 3.11 -0.29 -6.91
N ARG A 43 2.15 -1.21 -7.09
CA ARG A 43 0.80 -1.12 -6.55
C ARG A 43 0.59 -2.23 -5.53
N VAL A 44 0.12 -1.84 -4.35
CA VAL A 44 -0.28 -2.74 -3.28
C VAL A 44 -1.79 -2.73 -3.18
N THR A 45 -2.45 -3.88 -3.33
CA THR A 45 -3.91 -4.00 -3.31
C THR A 45 -4.35 -4.95 -2.19
N ALA A 46 -5.15 -4.45 -1.25
CA ALA A 46 -5.77 -5.25 -0.18
C ALA A 46 -7.28 -5.40 -0.39
N ARG A 47 -7.83 -6.55 0.00
CA ARG A 47 -9.28 -6.81 -0.02
C ARG A 47 -9.85 -6.69 1.39
N VAL A 48 -10.86 -5.87 1.56
CA VAL A 48 -11.61 -5.74 2.82
C VAL A 48 -13.02 -6.29 2.61
N THR A 49 -13.52 -7.03 3.60
CA THR A 49 -14.90 -7.56 3.59
C THR A 49 -15.57 -7.14 4.87
N GLY A 50 -16.80 -6.63 4.76
CA GLY A 50 -17.53 -6.08 5.90
C GLY A 50 -17.02 -4.70 6.30
N LEU A 51 -17.72 -4.08 7.26
CA LEU A 51 -17.35 -2.79 7.82
C LEU A 51 -16.29 -3.02 8.91
N PRO A 52 -15.03 -2.58 8.71
CA PRO A 52 -14.05 -2.59 9.78
C PRO A 52 -14.49 -1.66 10.92
N ASP A 53 -14.00 -1.95 12.13
CA ASP A 53 -14.09 -0.99 13.24
C ASP A 53 -13.43 0.34 12.85
N GLU A 54 -13.93 1.45 13.39
CA GLU A 54 -13.45 2.80 13.05
C GLU A 54 -11.94 2.96 13.26
N ALA A 55 -11.37 2.37 14.33
CA ALA A 55 -9.95 2.43 14.59
C ALA A 55 -9.13 1.68 13.52
N VAL A 56 -9.64 0.53 13.07
CA VAL A 56 -9.01 -0.25 11.98
C VAL A 56 -9.11 0.50 10.67
N ALA A 57 -10.26 1.12 10.38
CA ALA A 57 -10.45 1.93 9.17
C ALA A 57 -9.47 3.12 9.15
N ALA A 58 -9.34 3.84 10.26
CA ALA A 58 -8.41 4.95 10.40
C ALA A 58 -6.94 4.49 10.23
N ALA A 59 -6.56 3.36 10.83
CA ALA A 59 -5.21 2.80 10.69
C ALA A 59 -4.91 2.39 9.24
N VAL A 60 -5.87 1.75 8.56
CA VAL A 60 -5.74 1.39 7.15
C VAL A 60 -5.57 2.63 6.27
N LEU A 61 -6.37 3.69 6.49
CA LEU A 61 -6.21 4.96 5.77
C LEU A 61 -4.84 5.60 6.05
N GLY A 62 -4.34 5.49 7.28
CA GLY A 62 -2.98 5.94 7.64
C GLY A 62 -1.90 5.22 6.84
N VAL A 63 -2.01 3.90 6.68
CA VAL A 63 -1.09 3.10 5.86
C VAL A 63 -1.20 3.47 4.38
N LEU A 64 -2.40 3.67 3.84
CA LEU A 64 -2.58 4.05 2.44
C LEU A 64 -1.95 5.42 2.13
N ARG A 65 -2.00 6.37 3.07
CA ARG A 65 -1.36 7.70 2.93
C ARG A 65 0.16 7.68 2.85
N THR A 66 0.82 6.58 3.18
CA THR A 66 2.28 6.47 2.99
C THR A 66 2.67 6.14 1.55
N GLY A 67 1.69 5.79 0.70
CA GLY A 67 1.85 5.71 -0.74
C GLY A 67 1.80 7.09 -1.40
N ASP A 68 2.29 7.17 -2.63
CA ASP A 68 2.29 8.41 -3.42
C ASP A 68 0.90 8.68 -4.01
N ARG A 69 0.14 7.61 -4.28
CA ARG A 69 -1.29 7.65 -4.63
C ARG A 69 -2.01 6.52 -3.90
N PHE A 70 -3.27 6.74 -3.56
CA PHE A 70 -4.10 5.68 -3.00
C PHE A 70 -5.56 5.87 -3.37
N GLY A 71 -6.32 4.79 -3.27
CA GLY A 71 -7.75 4.85 -3.51
C GLY A 71 -8.45 3.54 -3.15
N HIS A 72 -9.72 3.48 -3.51
CA HIS A 72 -10.53 2.31 -3.30
C HIS A 72 -11.46 2.06 -4.48
N SER A 73 -11.89 0.81 -4.63
CA SER A 73 -12.96 0.43 -5.54
C SER A 73 -13.86 -0.59 -4.86
N ARG A 74 -15.17 -0.40 -4.99
CA ARG A 74 -16.18 -1.28 -4.39
C ARG A 74 -16.72 -2.21 -5.46
N THR A 75 -16.76 -3.51 -5.15
CA THR A 75 -17.38 -4.50 -6.06
C THR A 75 -18.28 -5.42 -5.23
N GLY A 76 -19.58 -5.12 -5.24
CA GLY A 76 -20.62 -5.91 -4.57
C GLY A 76 -20.34 -6.13 -3.08
N ARG A 77 -19.73 -7.28 -2.76
CA ARG A 77 -19.52 -7.80 -1.40
C ARG A 77 -18.19 -7.39 -0.75
N TRP A 78 -17.24 -6.83 -1.50
CA TRP A 78 -15.93 -6.47 -0.98
C TRP A 78 -15.46 -5.13 -1.52
N GLU A 79 -14.55 -4.50 -0.78
CA GLU A 79 -13.85 -3.29 -1.16
C GLU A 79 -12.37 -3.62 -1.41
N ARG A 80 -11.85 -3.15 -2.54
CA ARG A 80 -10.42 -3.15 -2.84
C ARG A 80 -9.86 -1.81 -2.44
N LEU A 81 -8.86 -1.83 -1.57
CA LEU A 81 -8.05 -0.68 -1.23
C LEU A 81 -6.72 -0.83 -1.94
N TRP A 82 -6.16 0.27 -2.43
CA TRP A 82 -4.88 0.24 -3.11
C TRP A 82 -4.02 1.47 -2.79
N ALA A 83 -2.71 1.26 -2.79
CA ALA A 83 -1.70 2.31 -2.72
C ALA A 83 -0.63 2.07 -3.80
N GLU A 84 -0.15 3.13 -4.42
CA GLU A 84 0.93 3.12 -5.40
C GLU A 84 2.16 3.84 -4.83
N VAL A 85 3.36 3.32 -5.14
CA VAL A 85 4.65 3.88 -4.72
C VAL A 85 5.62 3.93 -5.90
N GLY A 86 6.42 4.98 -5.99
CA GLY A 86 7.30 5.28 -7.12
C GLY A 86 6.59 5.93 -8.31
N ALA A 87 5.41 6.53 -8.09
CA ALA A 87 4.53 7.09 -9.12
C ALA A 87 4.68 8.61 -9.32
#